data_AF-A0A7J5PV10-F1
#
_entry.id   AF-A0A7J5PV10-F1
#
_cell.length_a   1.000
_cell.length_b   1.000
_cell.length_c   1.000
_cell.angle_alpha   90.00
_cell.angle_beta   90.00
_cell.angle_gamma   90.00
#
_symmetry.space_group_name_H-M   'P 1'
#
loop_
_entity.id
_entity.type
_entity.pdbx_description
1 polymer ?
#
loop_
_entity_poly.entity_id
_entity_poly.type
_entity_poly.pdbx_seq_one_letter_code
_entity_poly.pdbx_strand_id
1 'polypeptide(L)'
;MAYKKNPKKKDALSIKRAVESLRFQIDWGLKLLGAEKGDLFHQLAKVEVDFISELNLTQDILAIKSLVDGVKQNLQIEPTPESGDFTHSVVALALGIASISNLNNISLPESWREQIEKKLLTIYYPEKQRNKVVDWAKANGYSTSSYLGRPIVKFKQLYLIIERTK
;
A
#
# COMPACT_ATOMS: atom_id res chain seq x y z
N MET A 1 31.99 31.26 5.32
CA MET A 1 31.69 30.56 4.05
C MET A 1 30.65 29.47 4.32
N ALA A 2 29.37 29.74 4.01
CA ALA A 2 28.30 28.77 4.23
C ALA A 2 28.27 27.78 3.05
N TYR A 3 28.66 26.53 3.29
CA TYR A 3 28.51 25.44 2.32
C TYR A 3 27.01 25.29 2.01
N LYS A 4 26.58 25.76 0.83
CA LYS A 4 25.26 25.46 0.28
C LYS A 4 25.16 23.95 0.11
N LYS A 5 24.55 23.25 1.08
CA LYS A 5 24.24 21.82 0.99
C LYS A 5 23.37 21.61 -0.26
N ASN A 6 23.91 20.91 -1.26
CA ASN A 6 23.21 20.60 -2.50
C ASN A 6 21.85 19.94 -2.21
N PRO A 7 20.71 20.54 -2.62
CA PRO A 7 19.38 19.99 -2.35
C PRO A 7 19.21 18.57 -2.90
N LYS A 8 19.77 18.29 -4.09
CA LYS A 8 19.79 16.96 -4.71
C LYS A 8 20.39 15.84 -3.85
N LYS A 9 21.38 16.15 -2.98
CA LYS A 9 21.96 15.16 -2.06
C LYS A 9 21.08 14.90 -0.84
N LYS A 10 20.31 15.90 -0.38
CA LYS A 10 19.34 15.72 0.71
C LYS A 10 18.14 14.88 0.27
N ASP A 11 17.64 15.11 -0.94
CA ASP A 11 16.52 14.36 -1.51
C ASP A 11 16.88 12.88 -1.76
N ALA A 12 18.10 12.62 -2.26
CA ALA A 12 18.58 11.24 -2.40
C ALA A 12 18.71 10.51 -1.04
N LEU A 13 19.09 11.24 0.02
CA LEU A 13 19.23 10.68 1.36
C LEU A 13 17.87 10.42 2.02
N SER A 14 16.88 11.30 1.82
CA SER A 14 15.53 11.12 2.34
C SER A 14 14.81 9.95 1.67
N ILE A 15 14.98 9.78 0.36
CA ILE A 15 14.45 8.63 -0.38
C ILE A 15 15.06 7.33 0.16
N LYS A 16 16.39 7.27 0.34
CA LYS A 16 17.06 6.08 0.92
C LYS A 16 16.51 5.72 2.29
N ARG A 17 16.34 6.71 3.17
CA ARG A 17 15.75 6.50 4.50
C ARG A 17 14.31 6.01 4.44
N ALA A 18 13.50 6.54 3.52
CA ALA A 18 12.12 6.10 3.34
C ALA A 18 12.06 4.64 2.86
N VAL A 19 12.94 4.24 1.93
CA VAL A 19 13.03 2.85 1.46
C VAL A 19 13.53 1.91 2.57
N GLU A 20 14.52 2.30 3.36
CA GLU A 20 14.98 1.52 4.51
C GLU A 20 13.88 1.36 5.57
N SER A 21 13.15 2.44 5.87
CA SER A 21 12.00 2.38 6.79
C SER A 21 10.90 1.46 6.25
N LEU A 22 10.62 1.52 4.94
CA LEU A 22 9.66 0.65 4.28
C LEU A 22 10.08 -0.83 4.42
N ARG A 23 11.35 -1.14 4.14
CA ARG A 23 11.91 -2.50 4.30
C ARG A 23 11.77 -3.01 5.74
N PHE A 24 12.03 -2.15 6.72
CA PHE A 24 11.86 -2.51 8.13
C PHE A 24 10.41 -2.81 8.49
N GLN A 25 9.46 -1.98 8.03
CA GLN A 25 8.02 -2.21 8.25
C GLN A 25 7.56 -3.52 7.62
N ILE A 26 8.08 -3.85 6.43
CA ILE A 26 7.77 -5.09 5.72
C ILE A 26 8.34 -6.30 6.47
N ASP A 27 9.61 -6.26 6.87
CA ASP A 27 10.24 -7.36 7.63
C ASP A 27 9.50 -7.63 8.94
N TRP A 28 9.04 -6.56 9.60
CA TRP A 28 8.20 -6.67 10.79
C TRP A 28 6.82 -7.27 10.48
N GLY A 29 6.17 -6.82 9.42
CA GLY A 29 4.86 -7.31 8.99
C GLY A 29 4.87 -8.78 8.59
N LEU A 30 5.90 -9.20 7.84
CA LEU A 30 6.07 -10.60 7.46
C LEU A 30 6.27 -11.51 8.67
N LYS A 31 7.02 -11.07 9.68
CA LYS A 31 7.14 -11.80 10.95
C LYS A 31 5.80 -11.94 11.67
N LEU A 32 4.98 -10.89 11.66
CA LEU A 32 3.64 -10.92 12.25
C LEU A 32 2.73 -11.93 11.53
N LEU A 33 2.90 -12.07 10.21
CA LEU A 33 2.19 -13.05 9.39
C LEU A 33 2.75 -14.47 9.50
N GLY A 34 3.80 -14.69 10.30
CA GLY A 34 4.39 -16.00 10.55
C GLY A 34 5.45 -16.45 9.54
N ALA A 35 5.95 -15.54 8.68
CA ALA A 35 7.06 -15.87 7.78
C ALA A 35 8.39 -15.96 8.55
N GLU A 36 9.16 -17.02 8.33
CA GLU A 36 10.49 -17.16 8.91
C GLU A 36 11.50 -16.26 8.21
N LYS A 37 12.51 -15.82 8.97
CA LYS A 37 13.53 -14.91 8.47
C LYS A 37 14.37 -15.62 7.40
N GLY A 38 14.30 -15.13 6.16
CA GLY A 38 15.00 -15.71 5.02
C GLY A 38 14.13 -16.55 4.10
N ASP A 39 12.85 -16.70 4.43
CA ASP A 39 11.87 -17.38 3.57
C ASP A 39 11.71 -16.71 2.21
N LEU A 40 11.14 -17.47 1.28
CA LEU A 40 10.78 -17.02 -0.06
C LEU A 40 10.03 -15.67 -0.04
N PHE A 41 9.12 -15.47 0.92
CA PHE A 41 8.39 -14.21 1.07
C PHE A 41 9.28 -13.00 1.38
N HIS A 42 10.34 -13.17 2.17
CA HIS A 42 11.31 -12.10 2.42
C HIS A 42 12.10 -11.75 1.16
N GLN A 43 12.44 -12.76 0.35
CA GLN A 43 13.12 -12.55 -0.93
C GLN A 43 12.21 -11.84 -1.94
N LEU A 44 10.97 -12.31 -2.06
CA LEU A 44 9.95 -11.70 -2.92
C LEU A 44 9.68 -10.25 -2.51
N ALA A 45 9.48 -9.98 -1.22
CA ALA A 45 9.24 -8.63 -0.74
C ALA A 45 10.43 -7.69 -1.00
N LYS A 46 11.67 -8.19 -0.91
CA LYS A 46 12.85 -7.37 -1.23
C LYS A 46 12.89 -6.97 -2.70
N VAL A 47 12.67 -7.93 -3.60
CA VAL A 47 12.60 -7.69 -5.05
C VAL A 47 11.47 -6.72 -5.38
N GLU A 48 10.31 -6.91 -4.76
CA GLU A 48 9.13 -6.08 -4.96
C GLU A 48 9.33 -4.64 -4.47
N VAL A 49 9.99 -4.44 -3.31
CA VAL A 49 10.36 -3.09 -2.82
C VAL A 49 11.30 -2.38 -3.80
N ASP A 50 12.27 -3.11 -4.36
CA ASP A 50 13.21 -2.52 -5.32
C ASP A 50 12.45 -2.06 -6.58
N PHE A 51 11.51 -2.86 -7.08
CA PHE A 51 10.61 -2.45 -8.17
C PHE A 51 9.73 -1.24 -7.82
N ILE A 52 9.09 -1.22 -6.65
CA ILE A 52 8.27 -0.09 -6.19
C ILE A 52 9.12 1.19 -6.10
N SER A 53 10.36 1.07 -5.64
CA SER A 53 11.31 2.18 -5.54
C SER A 53 11.74 2.68 -6.92
N GLU A 54 12.05 1.79 -7.87
CA GLU A 54 12.39 2.13 -9.25
C GLU A 54 11.23 2.87 -9.95
N LEU A 55 10.00 2.47 -9.64
CA LEU A 55 8.78 3.06 -10.19
C LEU A 55 8.37 4.35 -9.47
N ASN A 56 9.12 4.78 -8.46
CA ASN A 56 8.87 5.97 -7.64
C ASN A 56 7.50 5.95 -6.91
N LEU A 57 7.00 4.76 -6.60
CA LEU A 57 5.72 4.51 -5.95
C LEU A 57 5.78 4.50 -4.42
N THR A 58 6.98 4.55 -3.83
CA THR A 58 7.19 4.44 -2.38
C THR A 58 6.28 5.38 -1.58
N GLN A 59 6.08 6.61 -2.05
CA GLN A 59 5.23 7.60 -1.38
C GLN A 59 3.75 7.24 -1.46
N ASP A 60 3.29 6.73 -2.60
CA ASP A 60 1.89 6.34 -2.79
C ASP A 60 1.55 5.12 -1.94
N ILE A 61 2.42 4.11 -1.89
CA ILE A 61 2.24 2.93 -1.03
C ILE A 61 2.19 3.32 0.45
N LEU A 62 3.08 4.21 0.89
CA LEU A 62 3.06 4.72 2.27
C LEU A 62 1.79 5.53 2.57
N ALA A 63 1.29 6.31 1.61
CA ALA A 63 0.06 7.07 1.77
C ALA A 63 -1.18 6.17 1.81
N ILE A 64 -1.22 5.11 0.97
CA ILE A 64 -2.26 4.08 1.00
C ILE A 64 -2.24 3.36 2.36
N LYS A 65 -1.06 2.97 2.84
CA LYS A 65 -0.91 2.38 4.18
C LYS A 65 -1.45 3.32 5.26
N SER A 66 -1.08 4.60 5.23
CA SER A 66 -1.57 5.58 6.21
C SER A 66 -3.09 5.73 6.18
N LEU A 67 -3.71 5.61 5.01
CA LEU A 67 -5.17 5.61 4.88
C LEU A 67 -5.76 4.38 5.53
N VAL A 68 -5.26 3.19 5.22
CA VAL A 68 -5.76 1.92 5.78
C VAL A 68 -5.56 1.85 7.29
N ASP A 69 -4.38 2.23 7.79
CA ASP A 69 -4.08 2.31 9.23
C ASP A 69 -5.02 3.28 9.94
N GLY A 70 -5.26 4.45 9.34
CA GLY A 70 -6.16 5.45 9.90
C GLY A 70 -7.62 4.96 9.97
N VAL A 71 -8.08 4.25 8.93
CA VAL A 71 -9.39 3.59 8.91
C VAL A 71 -9.49 2.51 9.98
N LYS A 72 -8.46 1.68 10.13
CA LYS A 72 -8.40 0.62 11.15
C LYS A 72 -8.40 1.20 12.57
N GLN A 73 -7.63 2.25 12.83
CA GLN A 73 -7.53 2.87 14.16
C GLN A 73 -8.80 3.64 14.54
N ASN A 74 -9.39 4.39 13.62
CA ASN A 74 -10.52 5.28 13.93
C ASN A 74 -11.89 4.61 13.79
N LEU A 75 -12.03 3.70 12.83
CA LEU A 75 -13.32 3.06 12.53
C LEU A 75 -13.36 1.58 12.94
N GLN A 76 -12.22 0.96 13.29
CA GLN A 76 -12.11 -0.48 13.55
C GLN A 76 -12.58 -1.31 12.35
N ILE A 77 -12.39 -0.79 11.14
CA ILE A 77 -12.75 -1.42 9.87
C ILE A 77 -11.48 -1.89 9.20
N GLU A 78 -11.48 -3.15 8.76
CA GLU A 78 -10.39 -3.73 7.99
C GLU A 78 -10.81 -3.99 6.54
N PRO A 79 -9.87 -3.95 5.59
CA PRO A 79 -10.10 -4.43 4.23
C PRO A 79 -10.60 -5.87 4.24
N THR A 80 -11.48 -6.22 3.30
CA THR A 80 -11.97 -7.60 3.16
C THR A 80 -10.80 -8.52 2.78
N PRO A 81 -10.61 -9.64 3.52
CA PRO A 81 -9.54 -10.58 3.20
C PRO A 81 -9.64 -11.14 1.78
N GLU A 82 -8.48 -11.42 1.19
CA GLU A 82 -8.35 -12.12 -0.11
C GLU A 82 -9.07 -11.43 -1.28
N SER A 83 -9.42 -10.14 -1.13
CA SER A 83 -10.12 -9.34 -2.13
C SER A 83 -9.31 -8.13 -2.59
N GLY A 84 -9.18 -7.95 -3.91
CA GLY A 84 -8.56 -6.77 -4.53
C GLY A 84 -7.15 -6.95 -5.05
N ASP A 85 -6.62 -5.92 -5.70
CA ASP A 85 -5.36 -6.00 -6.46
C ASP A 85 -4.12 -6.12 -5.55
N PHE A 86 -4.26 -5.73 -4.28
CA PHE A 86 -3.18 -5.73 -3.29
C PHE A 86 -2.92 -7.09 -2.65
N THR A 87 -3.80 -8.09 -2.83
CA THR A 87 -3.62 -9.43 -2.22
C THR A 87 -2.52 -10.24 -2.89
N HIS A 88 -2.13 -9.86 -4.11
CA HIS A 88 -1.03 -10.45 -4.86
C HIS A 88 0.34 -9.85 -4.49
N SER A 89 0.36 -8.76 -3.71
CA SER A 89 1.57 -8.04 -3.35
C SER A 89 2.04 -8.44 -1.95
N VAL A 90 3.24 -9.02 -1.85
CA VAL A 90 3.82 -9.39 -0.55
C VAL A 90 4.10 -8.14 0.28
N VAL A 91 4.52 -7.05 -0.36
CA VAL A 91 4.69 -5.75 0.28
C VAL A 91 3.38 -5.21 0.85
N ALA A 92 2.29 -5.23 0.08
CA ALA A 92 1.01 -4.70 0.55
C ALA A 92 0.44 -5.52 1.72
N LEU A 93 0.63 -6.84 1.70
CA LEU A 93 0.25 -7.74 2.78
C LEU A 93 1.08 -7.48 4.04
N ALA A 94 2.40 -7.38 3.91
CA ALA A 94 3.28 -7.09 5.02
C ALA A 94 2.98 -5.72 5.66
N LEU A 95 2.58 -4.73 4.87
CA LEU A 95 2.22 -3.41 5.37
C LEU A 95 0.79 -3.35 5.97
N GLY A 96 0.01 -4.42 5.84
CA GLY A 96 -1.38 -4.47 6.31
C GLY A 96 -2.37 -3.70 5.45
N ILE A 97 -2.00 -3.37 4.19
CA ILE A 97 -2.89 -2.74 3.21
C ILE A 97 -3.95 -3.74 2.74
N ALA A 98 -3.55 -5.00 2.56
CA ALA A 98 -4.44 -6.12 2.28
C ALA A 98 -4.33 -7.17 3.39
N SER A 99 -5.39 -7.96 3.54
CA SER A 99 -5.46 -9.04 4.53
C SER A 99 -5.62 -10.37 3.80
N ILE A 100 -4.96 -11.42 4.29
CA ILE A 100 -5.11 -12.81 3.82
C ILE A 100 -5.11 -13.75 5.01
N SER A 101 -5.81 -14.87 4.86
CA SER A 101 -5.93 -15.88 5.91
C SER A 101 -4.63 -16.69 6.08
N ASN A 102 -3.91 -16.91 4.98
CA ASN A 102 -2.68 -17.69 4.95
C ASN A 102 -1.74 -17.14 3.86
N LEU A 103 -0.44 -16.97 4.17
CA LEU A 103 0.60 -16.57 3.22
C LEU A 103 0.68 -17.52 2.01
N ASN A 104 0.32 -18.78 2.17
CA ASN A 104 0.30 -19.76 1.08
C ASN A 104 -0.84 -19.54 0.07
N ASN A 105 -1.82 -18.67 0.38
CA ASN A 105 -2.89 -18.29 -0.54
C ASN A 105 -2.47 -17.18 -1.50
N ILE A 106 -1.25 -16.65 -1.37
CA ILE A 106 -0.70 -15.67 -2.30
C ILE A 106 -0.55 -16.35 -3.65
N SER A 107 -1.45 -15.99 -4.58
CA SER A 107 -1.27 -16.31 -5.99
C SER A 107 -0.04 -15.56 -6.53
N LEU A 108 0.56 -16.11 -7.59
CA LEU A 108 1.76 -15.55 -8.21
C LEU A 108 1.64 -14.03 -8.34
N PRO A 109 2.61 -13.24 -7.80
CA PRO A 109 2.51 -11.79 -7.83
C PRO A 109 2.37 -11.29 -9.27
N GLU A 110 1.26 -10.61 -9.60
CA GLU A 110 1.18 -9.82 -10.83
C GLU A 110 2.29 -8.75 -10.80
N SER A 111 2.90 -8.47 -11.94
CA SER A 111 3.98 -7.49 -11.95
C SER A 111 3.44 -6.10 -11.62
N TRP A 112 4.11 -5.37 -10.73
CA TRP A 112 3.77 -3.96 -10.44
C TRP A 112 3.73 -3.10 -11.70
N ARG A 113 4.42 -3.48 -12.77
CA ARG A 113 4.36 -2.79 -14.06
C ARG A 113 2.94 -2.85 -14.65
N GLU A 114 2.32 -4.02 -14.66
CA GLU A 114 0.95 -4.20 -15.15
C GLU A 114 -0.06 -3.47 -14.25
N GLN A 115 0.16 -3.51 -12.94
CA GLN A 115 -0.67 -2.79 -11.97
C GLN A 115 -0.58 -1.26 -12.13
N ILE A 116 0.61 -0.73 -12.46
CA ILE A 116 0.80 0.70 -12.76
C ILE A 116 0.19 1.09 -14.10
N GLU A 117 0.28 0.25 -15.13
CA GLU A 117 -0.38 0.52 -16.41
C GLU A 117 -1.88 0.68 -16.23
N LYS A 118 -2.49 -0.13 -15.34
CA LYS A 118 -3.89 0.02 -14.94
C LYS A 118 -4.16 1.37 -14.25
N LYS A 119 -3.19 1.94 -13.50
CA LYS A 119 -3.24 3.16 -12.64
C LYS A 119 -4.32 3.18 -11.55
N LEU A 120 -5.35 2.35 -11.68
CA LEU A 120 -6.45 2.15 -10.77
C LEU A 120 -6.26 0.81 -10.07
N LEU A 121 -6.02 0.86 -8.76
CA LEU A 121 -5.96 -0.29 -7.89
C LEU A 121 -7.20 -0.32 -7.00
N THR A 122 -7.66 -1.51 -6.65
CA THR A 122 -8.92 -1.71 -5.95
C THR A 122 -8.68 -2.32 -4.57
N ILE A 123 -9.27 -1.70 -3.56
CA ILE A 123 -9.37 -2.25 -2.21
C ILE A 123 -10.84 -2.47 -1.87
N TYR A 124 -11.13 -3.59 -1.24
CA TYR A 124 -12.49 -3.99 -0.91
C TYR A 124 -12.77 -3.81 0.58
N TYR A 125 -13.95 -3.30 0.88
CA TYR A 125 -14.48 -3.21 2.24
C TYR A 125 -15.88 -3.83 2.31
N PRO A 126 -16.33 -4.29 3.49
CA PRO A 126 -17.69 -4.80 3.65
C PRO A 126 -18.73 -3.78 3.20
N GLU A 127 -19.79 -4.21 2.50
CA GLU A 127 -20.76 -3.31 1.86
C GLU A 127 -21.32 -2.25 2.83
N LYS A 128 -21.67 -2.66 4.05
CA LYS A 128 -22.22 -1.77 5.10
C LYS A 128 -21.22 -0.75 5.63
N GLN A 129 -19.93 -0.96 5.39
CA GLN A 129 -18.82 -0.21 5.99
C GLN A 129 -18.09 0.66 4.97
N ARG A 130 -18.12 0.30 3.67
CA ARG A 130 -17.40 1.02 2.61
C ARG A 130 -17.69 2.53 2.59
N ASN A 131 -18.94 2.95 2.76
CA ASN A 131 -19.26 4.39 2.75
C ASN A 131 -18.60 5.14 3.91
N LYS A 132 -18.53 4.54 5.10
CA LYS A 132 -17.84 5.14 6.26
C LYS A 132 -16.36 5.36 5.99
N VAL A 133 -15.72 4.43 5.29
CA VAL A 133 -14.32 4.54 4.87
C VAL A 133 -14.11 5.72 3.92
N VAL A 134 -14.99 5.87 2.92
CA VAL A 134 -14.95 6.99 1.96
C VAL A 134 -15.18 8.33 2.66
N ASP A 135 -16.16 8.40 3.55
CA ASP A 135 -16.47 9.60 4.32
C ASP A 135 -15.31 9.99 5.24
N TRP A 136 -14.67 9.02 5.90
CA TRP A 136 -13.49 9.24 6.71
C TRP A 136 -12.31 9.73 5.88
N ALA A 137 -12.05 9.13 4.71
CA ALA A 137 -10.98 9.60 3.82
C ALA A 137 -11.21 11.06 3.41
N LYS A 138 -12.45 11.42 3.06
CA LYS A 138 -12.82 12.81 2.72
C LYS A 138 -12.63 13.76 3.92
N ALA A 139 -13.02 13.35 5.12
CA ALA A 139 -12.87 14.16 6.34
C ALA A 139 -11.40 14.38 6.73
N ASN A 140 -10.51 13.43 6.41
CA ASN A 140 -9.08 13.49 6.73
C ASN A 140 -8.23 14.14 5.62
N GLY A 141 -8.86 14.85 4.68
CA GLY A 141 -8.15 15.64 3.66
C GLY A 141 -7.61 14.84 2.48
N TYR A 142 -7.98 13.56 2.33
CA TYR A 142 -7.64 12.81 1.13
C TYR A 142 -8.44 13.32 -0.07
N SER A 143 -7.80 13.36 -1.25
CA SER A 143 -8.46 13.77 -2.48
C SER A 143 -9.38 12.66 -2.98
N THR A 144 -10.66 12.72 -2.58
CA THR A 144 -11.68 11.76 -2.99
C THR A 144 -12.44 12.25 -4.22
N SER A 145 -12.78 11.33 -5.12
CA SER A 145 -13.57 11.60 -6.34
C SER A 145 -14.41 10.38 -6.71
N SER A 146 -15.10 10.43 -7.84
CA SER A 146 -15.89 9.31 -8.37
C SER A 146 -15.41 8.94 -9.76
N TYR A 147 -15.23 7.64 -10.00
CA TYR A 147 -14.90 7.07 -11.30
C TYR A 147 -15.96 6.04 -11.68
N LEU A 148 -16.78 6.36 -12.68
CA LEU A 148 -17.92 5.52 -13.11
C LEU A 148 -18.87 5.16 -11.94
N GLY A 149 -19.13 6.12 -11.05
CA GLY A 149 -19.97 5.91 -9.87
C GLY A 149 -19.30 5.20 -8.70
N ARG A 150 -18.01 4.84 -8.82
CA ARG A 150 -17.22 4.20 -7.76
C ARG A 150 -16.35 5.23 -7.05
N PRO A 151 -16.28 5.23 -5.71
CA PRO A 151 -15.47 6.19 -4.98
C PRO A 151 -13.99 5.86 -5.15
N ILE A 152 -13.19 6.88 -5.44
CA ILE A 152 -11.75 6.77 -5.62
C ILE A 152 -11.00 7.76 -4.73
N VAL A 153 -9.79 7.39 -4.31
CA VAL A 153 -8.82 8.26 -3.65
C VAL A 153 -7.64 8.48 -4.59
N LYS A 154 -7.27 9.74 -4.82
CA LYS A 154 -6.16 10.12 -5.70
C LYS A 154 -4.87 10.23 -4.90
N PHE A 155 -3.85 9.50 -5.31
CA PHE A 155 -2.47 9.64 -4.85
C PHE A 155 -1.60 10.28 -5.96
N LYS A 156 -0.28 10.31 -5.81
CA LYS A 156 0.61 11.04 -6.72
C LYS A 156 0.63 10.43 -8.12
N GLN A 157 0.64 9.12 -8.20
CA GLN A 157 0.72 8.33 -9.44
C GLN A 157 -0.41 7.29 -9.53
N LEU A 158 -0.96 6.86 -8.38
CA LEU A 158 -2.00 5.84 -8.30
C LEU A 158 -3.37 6.41 -7.94
N TYR A 159 -4.41 5.70 -8.36
CA TYR A 159 -5.79 5.88 -7.92
C TYR A 159 -6.25 4.63 -7.18
N LEU A 160 -6.83 4.81 -6.00
CA LEU A 160 -7.35 3.72 -5.19
C LEU A 160 -8.88 3.72 -5.26
N ILE A 161 -9.48 2.70 -5.86
CA ILE A 161 -10.92 2.46 -5.80
C ILE A 161 -11.24 1.80 -4.46
N ILE A 162 -12.20 2.37 -3.73
CA ILE A 162 -12.74 1.78 -2.51
C ILE A 162 -14.05 1.08 -2.86
N GLU A 163 -13.96 -0.21 -3.16
CA GLU A 163 -15.10 -1.00 -3.63
C GLU A 163 -15.79 -1.77 -2.49
N ARG A 164 -17.05 -2.15 -2.71
CA ARG A 164 -17.79 -3.04 -1.80
C ARG A 164 -17.58 -4.50 -2.17
N THR A 165 -17.36 -5.33 -1.17
CA THR A 165 -17.50 -6.79 -1.31
C THR A 165 -18.99 -7.13 -1.37
N LYS A 166 -19.38 -8.04 -2.26
CA LYS A 166 -20.76 -8.58 -2.32
C LYS A 166 -21.04 -9.52 -1.16
#